data_AF-A0A7V9K697-F1
#
_entry.id   AF-A0A7V9K697-F1
#
_cell.length_a   1.000
_cell.length_b   1.000
_cell.length_c   1.000
_cell.angle_alpha   90.00
_cell.angle_beta   90.00
_cell.angle_gamma   90.00
#
_symmetry.space_group_name_H-M   'P 1'
#
loop_
_entity.id
_entity.type
_entity.pdbx_description
1 polymer ?
#
loop_
_entity_poly.entity_id
_entity_poly.type
_entity_poly.pdbx_seq_one_letter_code
_entity_poly.pdbx_strand_id
1 'polypeptide(L)'
;MTVSTPLSPTPRTTVLRGSKRAQPDRDSLHQILAAGVVCHLGVLVDGVPRVLPTAYGVNPEGPDRDGTLYVHGSVAARSLVQAPSQTVCAVPRLIDDPAEKVRALDLIVDNVVPGRARTLRAHSRKELAATDVAAWAWAGVVPLQTVAGQPVRSGDCDTEVATPADVLALVG
;
A
#
# COMPACT_ATOMS: atom_id res chain seq x y z
N MET A 1 14.58 -3.98 -27.44
CA MET A 1 13.34 -3.63 -26.71
C MET A 1 12.63 -4.93 -26.40
N THR A 2 12.70 -5.40 -25.16
CA THR A 2 11.92 -6.55 -24.71
C THR A 2 10.45 -6.14 -24.67
N VAL A 3 9.58 -6.90 -25.34
CA VAL A 3 8.14 -6.66 -25.33
C VAL A 3 7.59 -7.24 -24.03
N SER A 4 7.16 -6.39 -23.09
CA SER A 4 6.51 -6.84 -21.85
C SER A 4 5.14 -7.43 -22.15
N THR A 5 4.81 -8.54 -21.50
CA THR A 5 3.51 -9.20 -21.62
C THR A 5 2.40 -8.30 -21.05
N PRO A 6 1.27 -8.10 -21.74
CA PRO A 6 0.16 -7.35 -21.19
C PRO A 6 -0.54 -8.11 -20.04
N LEU A 7 -1.18 -7.35 -19.15
CA LEU A 7 -2.12 -7.88 -18.17
C LEU A 7 -3.37 -8.44 -18.85
N SER A 8 -4.12 -9.28 -18.13
CA SER A 8 -5.36 -9.92 -18.59
C SER A 8 -6.59 -9.38 -17.84
N PRO A 9 -6.98 -8.10 -18.05
CA PRO A 9 -8.10 -7.50 -17.33
C PRO A 9 -9.43 -8.19 -17.67
N THR A 10 -10.28 -8.30 -16.66
CA THR A 10 -11.65 -8.81 -16.73
C THR A 10 -12.61 -7.65 -16.47
N PRO A 11 -13.93 -7.77 -16.72
CA PRO A 11 -14.89 -6.74 -16.33
C PRO A 11 -14.77 -6.30 -14.85
N ARG A 12 -14.35 -7.21 -13.96
CA ARG A 12 -14.12 -6.94 -12.53
C ARG A 12 -12.83 -6.16 -12.24
N THR A 13 -11.80 -6.30 -13.08
CA THR A 13 -10.46 -5.74 -12.85
C THR A 13 -10.10 -4.61 -13.82
N THR A 14 -10.94 -4.31 -14.81
CA THR A 14 -10.78 -3.16 -15.70
C THR A 14 -10.95 -1.84 -14.93
N VAL A 15 -9.90 -1.02 -14.92
CA VAL A 15 -9.91 0.28 -14.23
C VAL A 15 -10.75 1.29 -15.01
N LEU A 16 -11.87 1.71 -14.43
CA LEU A 16 -12.77 2.70 -15.03
C LEU A 16 -12.40 4.14 -14.64
N ARG A 17 -12.24 4.40 -13.34
CA ARG A 17 -11.86 5.73 -12.83
C ARG A 17 -10.34 5.87 -12.84
N GLY A 18 -9.83 6.93 -13.47
CA GLY A 18 -8.39 7.19 -13.51
C GLY A 18 -7.62 6.25 -14.45
N SER A 19 -8.29 5.67 -15.46
CA SER A 19 -7.72 4.74 -16.45
C SER A 19 -6.42 5.23 -17.11
N LYS A 20 -6.25 6.55 -17.26
CA LYS A 20 -5.00 7.17 -17.74
C LYS A 20 -3.76 6.90 -16.86
N ARG A 21 -3.96 6.41 -15.62
CA ARG A 21 -2.91 6.03 -14.67
C ARG A 21 -2.71 4.51 -14.57
N ALA A 22 -3.54 3.72 -15.23
CA ALA A 22 -3.41 2.27 -15.20
C ALA A 22 -2.21 1.84 -16.05
N GLN A 23 -1.35 0.99 -15.49
CA GLN A 23 -0.28 0.35 -16.25
C GLN A 23 -0.79 -0.99 -16.81
N PRO A 24 -0.73 -1.20 -18.14
CA PRO A 24 -1.26 -2.41 -18.76
C PRO A 24 -0.23 -3.52 -18.87
N ASP A 25 1.05 -3.26 -18.58
CA ASP A 25 2.14 -4.22 -18.70
C ASP A 25 2.38 -4.99 -17.41
N ARG A 26 2.84 -6.22 -17.57
CA ARG A 26 3.06 -7.16 -16.47
C ARG A 26 4.37 -6.88 -15.72
N ASP A 27 5.35 -6.27 -16.38
CA ASP A 27 6.63 -5.92 -15.73
C ASP A 27 6.38 -4.91 -14.61
N SER A 28 5.53 -3.91 -14.83
CA SER A 28 5.09 -2.96 -13.80
C SER A 28 4.42 -3.64 -12.62
N LEU A 29 3.58 -4.66 -12.86
CA LEU A 29 2.98 -5.45 -11.78
C LEU A 29 4.04 -6.18 -10.96
N HIS A 30 5.00 -6.84 -11.61
CA HIS A 30 6.07 -7.56 -10.92
C HIS A 30 6.98 -6.61 -10.13
N GLN A 31 7.25 -5.40 -10.63
CA GLN A 31 8.00 -4.38 -9.89
C GLN A 31 7.27 -3.97 -8.60
N ILE A 32 5.96 -3.75 -8.66
CA ILE A 32 5.14 -3.44 -7.47
C ILE A 32 5.16 -4.61 -6.49
N LEU A 33 4.98 -5.84 -6.99
CA LEU A 33 4.95 -7.03 -6.17
C LEU A 33 6.30 -7.32 -5.51
N ALA A 34 7.42 -7.05 -6.20
CA ALA A 34 8.77 -7.22 -5.67
C ALA A 34 9.13 -6.14 -4.63
N ALA A 35 8.59 -4.93 -4.77
CA ALA A 35 8.80 -3.85 -3.81
C ALA A 35 7.96 -4.02 -2.53
N GLY A 36 6.78 -4.63 -2.62
CA GLY A 36 5.89 -4.87 -1.49
C GLY A 36 6.23 -6.16 -0.73
N VAL A 37 6.02 -6.13 0.60
CA VAL A 37 6.20 -7.31 1.47
C VAL A 37 4.87 -7.81 2.05
N VAL A 38 3.89 -6.91 2.20
CA VAL A 38 2.56 -7.24 2.75
C VAL A 38 1.48 -6.84 1.77
N CYS A 39 0.39 -7.59 1.77
CA CYS A 39 -0.82 -7.26 1.03
C CYS A 39 -2.02 -7.23 1.98
N HIS A 40 -3.10 -6.61 1.51
CA HIS A 40 -4.40 -6.65 2.13
C HIS A 40 -5.23 -7.70 1.40
N LEU A 41 -5.45 -8.83 2.07
CA LEU A 41 -6.20 -9.95 1.53
C LEU A 41 -7.68 -9.79 1.89
N GLY A 42 -8.51 -9.51 0.88
CA GLY A 42 -9.96 -9.46 0.97
C GLY A 42 -10.59 -10.84 0.78
N VAL A 43 -11.32 -11.33 1.79
CA VAL A 43 -11.97 -12.65 1.81
C VAL A 43 -13.37 -12.55 2.42
N LEU A 44 -14.28 -13.46 2.06
CA LEU A 44 -15.52 -13.67 2.80
C LEU A 44 -15.31 -14.75 3.85
N VAL A 45 -15.62 -14.42 5.11
CA VAL A 45 -15.66 -15.39 6.21
C VAL A 45 -17.08 -15.38 6.76
N ASP A 46 -17.78 -16.50 6.64
CA ASP A 46 -19.21 -16.64 6.95
C ASP A 46 -20.09 -15.61 6.25
N GLY A 47 -19.80 -15.32 4.98
CA GLY A 47 -20.53 -14.32 4.20
C GLY A 47 -20.21 -12.86 4.56
N VAL A 48 -19.35 -12.62 5.56
CA VAL A 48 -18.94 -11.27 5.97
C VAL A 48 -17.59 -10.92 5.34
N PRO A 49 -17.45 -9.76 4.68
CA PRO A 49 -16.17 -9.32 4.13
C PRO A 49 -15.17 -9.01 5.25
N ARG A 50 -13.96 -9.56 5.10
CA ARG A 50 -12.81 -9.28 5.95
C ARG A 50 -11.62 -8.88 5.09
N VAL A 51 -10.82 -7.96 5.61
CA VAL A 51 -9.57 -7.51 5.00
C VAL A 51 -8.46 -7.74 6.00
N LEU A 52 -7.51 -8.61 5.64
CA LEU A 52 -6.44 -9.02 6.54
C LEU A 52 -5.08 -8.59 5.98
N PRO A 53 -4.23 -7.92 6.77
CA PRO A 53 -2.84 -7.73 6.40
C PRO A 53 -2.10 -9.07 6.48
N THR A 54 -1.40 -9.46 5.43
CA THR A 54 -0.56 -10.67 5.40
C THR A 54 0.69 -10.45 4.57
N ALA A 55 1.80 -11.05 4.96
CA ALA A 55 2.95 -11.17 4.08
C ALA A 55 2.60 -12.05 2.88
N TYR A 56 3.24 -11.80 1.75
CA TYR A 56 3.09 -12.60 0.54
C TYR A 56 4.46 -12.85 -0.10
N GLY A 57 4.54 -13.93 -0.90
CA GLY A 57 5.65 -14.21 -1.80
C GLY A 57 5.13 -14.38 -3.23
N VAL A 58 5.97 -14.14 -4.23
CA VAL A 58 5.59 -14.31 -5.64
C VAL A 58 6.64 -15.18 -6.32
N ASN A 59 6.17 -16.17 -7.08
CA ASN A 59 6.99 -16.92 -8.02
C ASN A 59 6.44 -16.70 -9.44
N PRO A 60 7.11 -15.88 -10.28
CA PRO A 60 6.70 -15.68 -11.69
C PRO A 60 6.70 -16.97 -12.51
N GLU A 61 7.52 -17.96 -12.14
CA GLU A 61 7.60 -19.29 -12.76
C GLU A 61 6.74 -20.33 -12.01
N GLY A 62 5.83 -19.85 -11.16
CA GLY A 62 4.91 -20.68 -10.41
C GLY A 62 3.97 -21.50 -11.31
N PRO A 63 3.28 -22.50 -10.74
CA PRO A 63 2.40 -23.40 -11.49
C PRO A 63 1.17 -22.72 -12.09
N ASP A 64 0.79 -21.52 -11.63
CA ASP A 64 -0.35 -20.80 -12.15
C ASP A 64 -0.05 -20.05 -13.44
N ARG A 65 -1.11 -19.77 -14.19
CA ARG A 65 -1.02 -18.94 -15.40
C ARG A 65 -0.44 -17.57 -15.06
N ASP A 66 0.68 -17.25 -15.68
CA ASP A 66 1.42 -16.00 -15.54
C ASP A 66 2.01 -15.75 -14.13
N GLY A 67 2.28 -16.82 -13.38
CA GLY A 67 2.96 -16.80 -12.08
C GLY A 67 2.02 -16.96 -10.87
N THR A 68 2.59 -17.38 -9.75
CA THR A 68 1.85 -17.69 -8.51
C THR A 68 2.19 -16.71 -7.39
N LEU A 69 1.15 -16.21 -6.71
CA LEU A 69 1.27 -15.47 -5.46
C LEU A 69 0.94 -16.42 -4.29
N TYR A 70 1.84 -16.49 -3.32
CA TYR A 70 1.71 -17.29 -2.12
C TYR A 70 1.41 -16.39 -0.92
N VAL A 71 0.51 -16.85 -0.06
CA VAL A 71 0.29 -16.31 1.28
C VAL A 71 0.44 -17.45 2.28
N HIS A 72 0.85 -17.13 3.50
CA HIS A 72 0.98 -18.13 4.56
C HIS A 72 0.18 -17.70 5.78
N GLY A 73 -0.09 -18.67 6.66
CA GLY A 73 -0.72 -18.43 7.95
C GLY A 73 -1.14 -19.74 8.59
N SER A 74 -1.83 -19.66 9.72
CA SER A 74 -2.28 -20.85 10.43
C SER A 74 -3.24 -21.66 9.58
N VAL A 75 -3.06 -22.98 9.56
CA VAL A 75 -4.02 -23.93 8.96
C VAL A 75 -5.39 -23.89 9.64
N ALA A 76 -5.47 -23.35 10.86
CA ALA A 76 -6.73 -23.12 11.57
C ALA A 76 -7.32 -21.72 11.30
N ALA A 77 -6.62 -20.84 10.57
CA ALA A 77 -7.13 -19.51 10.26
C ALA A 77 -8.29 -19.63 9.27
N ARG A 78 -9.50 -19.25 9.73
CA ARG A 78 -10.74 -19.35 8.93
C ARG A 78 -10.63 -18.62 7.59
N SER A 79 -9.87 -17.52 7.56
CA SER A 79 -9.55 -16.77 6.34
C SER A 79 -8.77 -17.55 5.29
N LEU A 80 -7.87 -18.46 5.70
CA LEU A 80 -7.11 -19.32 4.79
C LEU A 80 -7.82 -20.64 4.50
N VAL A 81 -8.64 -21.14 5.43
CA VAL A 81 -9.42 -22.38 5.21
C VAL A 81 -10.55 -22.16 4.21
N GLN A 82 -11.25 -21.01 4.27
CA GLN A 82 -12.38 -20.75 3.39
C GLN A 82 -11.99 -20.11 2.05
N ALA A 83 -10.81 -19.46 1.96
CA ALA A 83 -10.36 -18.74 0.76
C ALA A 83 -10.11 -19.56 -0.51
N PRO A 84 -9.60 -20.81 -0.49
CA PRO A 84 -9.28 -21.56 -1.71
C PRO A 84 -10.48 -21.80 -2.64
N SER A 85 -11.69 -21.74 -2.09
CA SER A 85 -12.95 -21.86 -2.84
C SER A 85 -13.49 -20.53 -3.37
N GLN A 86 -12.79 -19.42 -3.14
CA GLN A 86 -13.26 -18.07 -3.37
C GLN A 86 -12.36 -17.32 -4.35
N THR A 87 -12.97 -16.40 -5.10
CA THR A 87 -12.19 -15.38 -5.79
C THR A 87 -11.77 -14.32 -4.78
N VAL A 88 -10.48 -14.24 -4.48
CA VAL A 88 -9.91 -13.26 -3.54
C VAL A 88 -9.35 -12.04 -4.27
N CYS A 89 -9.11 -10.97 -3.53
CA CYS A 89 -8.32 -9.83 -3.99
C CYS A 89 -7.19 -9.58 -2.99
N ALA A 90 -5.96 -9.55 -3.47
CA ALA A 90 -4.79 -9.16 -2.69
C ALA A 90 -4.33 -7.80 -3.22
N VAL A 91 -4.28 -6.81 -2.35
CA VAL A 91 -3.77 -5.47 -2.68
C VAL A 91 -2.41 -5.34 -2.02
N PRO A 92 -1.30 -5.46 -2.77
CA PRO A 92 0.04 -5.21 -2.23
C PRO A 92 0.08 -3.81 -1.62
N ARG A 93 0.59 -3.74 -0.39
CA ARG A 93 0.94 -2.49 0.27
C ARG A 93 2.45 -2.49 0.41
N LEU A 94 3.08 -1.41 -0.06
CA LEU A 94 4.41 -1.09 0.41
C LEU A 94 4.25 -0.68 1.89
N ILE A 95 4.73 -1.48 2.84
CA ILE A 95 4.65 -1.11 4.27
C ILE A 95 5.62 0.02 4.52
N ASP A 96 5.14 1.06 5.20
CA ASP A 96 5.78 2.36 5.27
C ASP A 96 6.14 2.85 6.69
N ASP A 97 5.56 2.39 7.83
CA ASP A 97 5.98 2.96 9.16
C ASP A 97 5.42 2.29 10.47
N PRO A 98 6.16 2.21 11.61
CA PRO A 98 5.58 2.05 12.96
C PRO A 98 4.75 3.25 13.48
N ALA A 99 4.97 4.46 12.96
CA ALA A 99 4.17 5.66 13.21
C ALA A 99 3.02 5.87 12.18
N GLU A 100 2.79 4.91 11.27
CA GLU A 100 1.67 4.89 10.30
C GLU A 100 0.29 4.96 11.02
N LYS A 101 0.29 4.64 12.32
CA LYS A 101 -0.85 4.60 13.24
C LYS A 101 -1.17 5.90 13.98
N VAL A 102 -0.22 6.83 14.15
CA VAL A 102 -0.44 8.12 14.86
C VAL A 102 -0.76 9.24 13.86
N ARG A 103 -0.17 9.18 12.67
CA ARG A 103 -0.29 10.23 11.64
C ARG A 103 -1.59 10.20 10.83
N ALA A 104 -2.25 9.04 10.76
CA ALA A 104 -3.63 8.93 10.25
C ALA A 104 -4.63 9.72 11.13
N LEU A 105 -4.29 9.99 12.39
CA LEU A 105 -5.07 10.77 13.36
C LEU A 105 -4.82 12.30 13.27
N ASP A 106 -3.61 12.74 12.87
CA ASP A 106 -3.25 14.16 12.71
C ASP A 106 -3.71 14.74 11.35
N LEU A 107 -3.65 13.98 10.26
CA LEU A 107 -3.98 14.45 8.91
C LEU A 107 -5.49 14.67 8.65
N ILE A 108 -6.35 14.18 9.54
CA ILE A 108 -7.79 14.48 9.52
C ILE A 108 -8.09 15.80 10.25
N VAL A 109 -7.20 16.27 11.13
CA VAL A 109 -7.41 17.42 12.03
C VAL A 109 -6.84 18.73 11.47
N ASP A 110 -5.76 18.73 10.70
CA ASP A 110 -5.11 19.93 10.13
C ASP A 110 -5.77 20.52 8.86
N ASN A 111 -7.08 20.40 8.79
CA ASN A 111 -7.90 21.09 7.80
C ASN A 111 -7.76 22.63 7.98
N VAL A 112 -6.91 23.24 7.16
CA VAL A 112 -6.81 24.68 6.82
C VAL A 112 -6.02 25.60 7.77
N VAL A 113 -6.54 26.06 8.92
CA VAL A 113 -5.77 26.80 9.97
C VAL A 113 -6.58 26.65 11.25
N PRO A 114 -6.01 26.10 12.33
CA PRO A 114 -6.76 25.89 13.57
C PRO A 114 -7.38 27.20 14.10
N GLY A 115 -8.72 27.25 14.18
CA GLY A 115 -9.48 28.31 14.85
C GLY A 115 -9.78 29.61 14.05
N ARG A 116 -9.28 29.77 12.82
CA ARG A 116 -9.32 31.06 12.11
C ARG A 116 -10.71 31.54 11.67
N ALA A 117 -11.64 30.63 11.41
CA ALA A 117 -12.97 30.96 10.89
C ALA A 117 -13.88 31.65 11.93
N ARG A 118 -13.57 31.56 13.23
CA ARG A 118 -14.44 32.07 14.31
C ARG A 118 -14.26 33.57 14.60
N THR A 119 -13.29 34.23 13.95
CA THR A 119 -12.96 35.65 14.20
C THR A 119 -13.10 36.54 12.96
N LEU A 120 -13.63 36.01 11.86
CA LEU A 120 -13.87 36.75 10.62
C LEU A 120 -15.36 37.00 10.40
N ARG A 121 -15.71 38.15 9.80
CA ARG A 121 -17.09 38.44 9.37
C ARG A 121 -17.48 37.52 8.21
N ALA A 122 -18.74 37.11 8.15
CA ALA A 122 -19.25 36.26 7.08
C ALA A 122 -19.08 36.92 5.69
N HIS A 123 -18.66 36.15 4.70
CA HIS A 123 -18.51 36.61 3.33
C HIS A 123 -19.87 36.84 2.66
N SER A 124 -19.98 37.92 1.89
CA SER A 124 -21.16 38.28 1.12
C SER A 124 -21.20 37.56 -0.23
N ARG A 125 -22.40 37.38 -0.79
CA ARG A 125 -22.59 36.75 -2.12
C ARG A 125 -21.84 37.48 -3.25
N LYS A 126 -21.61 38.78 -3.11
CA LYS A 126 -20.91 39.61 -4.10
C LYS A 126 -19.38 39.41 -4.05
N GLU A 127 -18.83 39.09 -2.87
CA GLU A 127 -17.40 38.80 -2.67
C GLU A 127 -17.01 37.43 -3.27
N LEU A 128 -17.91 36.44 -3.22
CA LEU A 128 -17.68 35.10 -3.78
C LEU A 128 -17.73 35.04 -5.30
N ALA A 129 -18.56 35.85 -5.95
CA ALA A 129 -18.75 35.83 -7.41
C ALA A 129 -17.66 36.60 -8.18
N ALA A 130 -16.86 37.42 -7.49
CA ALA A 130 -15.86 38.32 -8.08
C ALA A 130 -14.41 37.89 -7.84
N THR A 131 -14.18 36.72 -7.23
CA THR A 131 -12.85 36.26 -6.82
C THR A 131 -12.45 35.01 -7.61
N ASP A 132 -11.49 35.16 -8.52
CA ASP A 132 -10.72 34.05 -9.08
C ASP A 132 -9.46 33.87 -8.21
N VAL A 133 -9.37 32.76 -7.46
CA VAL A 133 -8.30 32.55 -6.48
C VAL A 133 -7.09 31.91 -7.16
N ALA A 134 -6.22 32.74 -7.74
CA ALA A 134 -4.83 32.35 -7.97
C ALA A 134 -4.01 32.68 -6.71
N ALA A 135 -4.13 31.83 -5.68
CA ALA A 135 -3.27 31.91 -4.52
C ALA A 135 -1.86 31.42 -4.92
N TRP A 136 -0.82 32.15 -4.57
CA TRP A 136 0.54 31.59 -4.46
C TRP A 136 0.58 30.59 -3.29
N ALA A 137 -0.15 29.50 -3.45
CA ALA A 137 -0.07 28.34 -2.58
C ALA A 137 1.11 27.49 -3.04
N TRP A 138 1.92 27.03 -2.10
CA TRP A 138 2.91 26.01 -2.39
C TRP A 138 2.21 24.75 -2.87
N ALA A 139 2.63 24.25 -4.03
CA ALA A 139 2.24 22.95 -4.56
C ALA A 139 3.51 22.16 -4.86
N GLY A 140 3.59 20.95 -4.35
CA GLY A 140 4.75 20.09 -4.49
C GLY A 140 4.46 18.66 -4.05
N VAL A 141 5.46 17.81 -4.21
CA VAL A 141 5.42 16.41 -3.74
C VAL A 141 6.43 16.30 -2.61
N VAL A 142 6.02 15.69 -1.49
CA VAL A 142 6.94 15.20 -0.46
C VAL A 142 7.13 13.71 -0.73
N PRO A 143 8.29 13.27 -1.28
CA PRO A 143 8.54 11.85 -1.51
C PRO A 143 8.61 11.10 -0.18
N LEU A 144 8.06 9.88 -0.16
CA LEU A 144 8.18 8.95 0.96
C LEU A 144 8.89 7.69 0.46
N GLN A 145 9.73 7.09 1.30
CA GLN A 145 10.51 5.89 1.00
C GLN A 145 10.58 5.00 2.24
N THR A 146 10.43 3.69 2.05
CA THR A 146 10.69 2.69 3.08
C THR A 146 12.17 2.34 3.06
N VAL A 147 12.85 2.48 4.20
CA VAL A 147 14.26 2.10 4.37
C VAL A 147 14.38 1.14 5.56
N ALA A 148 15.22 0.13 5.45
CA ALA A 148 15.51 -0.73 6.60
C ALA A 148 16.36 0.03 7.62
N GLY A 149 15.97 -0.02 8.88
CA GLY A 149 16.79 0.47 9.98
C GLY A 149 17.98 -0.45 10.27
N GLN A 150 18.84 -0.02 11.18
CA GLN A 150 19.94 -0.87 11.67
C GLN A 150 19.39 -2.15 12.32
N PRO A 151 19.98 -3.34 12.08
CA PRO A 151 19.52 -4.58 12.67
C PRO A 151 19.61 -4.50 14.19
N VAL A 152 18.51 -4.82 14.86
CA VAL A 152 18.45 -4.87 16.32
C VAL A 152 18.66 -6.31 16.75
N ARG A 153 19.74 -6.56 17.49
CA ARG A 153 20.05 -7.89 18.02
C ARG A 153 19.01 -8.27 19.10
N SER A 154 18.52 -9.51 19.03
CA SER A 154 17.67 -10.06 20.08
C SER A 154 18.47 -10.28 21.37
N GLY A 155 17.84 -10.08 22.53
CA GLY A 155 18.51 -10.20 23.83
C GLY A 155 18.96 -11.62 24.19
N ASP A 156 18.45 -12.63 23.49
CA ASP A 156 18.82 -14.04 23.61
C ASP A 156 19.89 -14.49 22.60
N CYS A 157 20.36 -13.59 21.73
CA CYS A 157 21.37 -13.87 20.73
C CYS A 157 22.78 -13.74 21.33
N ASP A 158 23.60 -14.78 21.19
CA ASP A 158 25.00 -14.78 21.61
C ASP A 158 25.76 -13.60 21.00
N THR A 159 26.43 -12.81 21.84
CA THR A 159 27.16 -11.60 21.45
C THR A 159 28.38 -11.87 20.57
N GLU A 160 28.91 -13.09 20.57
CA GLU A 160 30.05 -13.46 19.71
C GLU A 160 29.63 -13.76 18.26
N VAL A 161 28.36 -14.06 18.02
CA VAL A 161 27.85 -14.35 16.68
C VAL A 161 27.70 -13.03 15.92
N ALA A 162 28.53 -12.78 14.90
CA ALA A 162 28.41 -11.56 14.08
C ALA A 162 27.04 -11.47 13.37
N THR A 163 26.55 -10.24 13.13
CA THR A 163 25.36 -10.04 12.30
C THR A 163 25.64 -10.53 10.87
N PRO A 164 24.82 -11.43 10.31
CA PRO A 164 25.05 -11.96 8.97
C PRO A 164 25.10 -10.89 7.88
N ALA A 165 25.92 -11.13 6.85
CA ALA A 165 26.17 -10.17 5.77
C ALA A 165 24.92 -9.87 4.93
N ASP A 166 24.05 -10.85 4.73
CA ASP A 166 22.76 -10.72 4.04
C ASP A 166 21.77 -9.86 4.84
N VAL A 167 21.77 -9.95 6.17
CA VAL A 167 20.98 -9.07 7.05
C VAL A 167 21.51 -7.63 7.00
N LEU A 168 22.83 -7.46 7.01
CA LEU A 168 23.45 -6.14 6.87
C LEU A 168 23.19 -5.52 5.49
N ALA A 169 23.10 -6.34 4.44
CA ALA A 169 22.80 -5.89 3.09
C ALA A 169 21.37 -5.32 2.92
N LEU A 170 20.47 -5.56 3.88
CA LEU A 170 19.13 -4.95 3.88
C LEU A 170 19.17 -3.46 4.24
N VAL A 171 20.22 -3.01 4.92
CA VAL A 171 20.37 -1.62 5.38
C VAL A 171 20.97 -0.78 4.26
N GLY A 172 20.20 0.20 3.78
CA GLY A 172 20.59 1.10 2.69
C GLY A 172 19.55 2.17 2.45
#